data_AF-A0A521T585-F1
#
_entry.id   AF-A0A521T585-F1
#
_cell.length_a   1.000
_cell.length_b   1.000
_cell.length_c   1.000
_cell.angle_alpha   90.00
_cell.angle_beta   90.00
_cell.angle_gamma   90.00
#
_symmetry.space_group_name_H-M   'P 1'
#
loop_
_entity.id
_entity.type
_entity.pdbx_description
1 polymer ?
#
loop_
_entity_poly.entity_id
_entity_poly.type
_entity_poly.pdbx_seq_one_letter_code
_entity_poly.pdbx_strand_id
1 'polypeptide(L)'
;MVGLGLLVLRIALAVVFFAHGGNKLFGLFGGPGIGSGGLTSASEYFTTLGIHPAFLFAVIESVLEVAGSILIGLGFLTRWASAALAISMGVAIWKAHLPWGFFLNWTGAAGRGHGMEYALVLCLALVALALTGGGDLSVDGMNQRSADRDAAGRARLRGKV
;
A
#
# COMPACT_ATOMS: atom_id res chain seq x y z
N MET A 1 -19.43 2.79 -13.29
CA MET A 1 -19.35 1.67 -12.32
C MET A 1 -17.90 1.30 -12.00
N VAL A 2 -17.04 1.07 -13.01
CA VAL A 2 -15.61 0.72 -12.80
C VAL A 2 -14.85 1.72 -11.92
N GLY A 3 -15.00 3.04 -12.17
CA GLY A 3 -14.31 4.07 -11.38
C GLY A 3 -14.69 4.08 -9.89
N LEU A 4 -15.94 3.77 -9.56
CA LEU A 4 -16.39 3.65 -8.16
C LEU A 4 -15.80 2.38 -7.51
N GLY A 5 -15.77 1.27 -8.23
CA GLY A 5 -15.14 0.03 -7.74
C GLY A 5 -13.65 0.22 -7.44
N LEU A 6 -12.92 0.91 -8.32
CA LEU A 6 -11.50 1.25 -8.09
C LEU A 6 -11.32 2.24 -6.93
N LEU A 7 -12.24 3.18 -6.73
CA LEU A 7 -12.20 4.06 -5.57
C LEU A 7 -12.37 3.27 -4.27
N VAL A 8 -13.36 2.37 -4.19
CA VAL A 8 -13.58 1.52 -3.01
C VAL A 8 -12.34 0.67 -2.71
N LEU A 9 -11.75 0.05 -3.75
CA LEU A 9 -10.52 -0.73 -3.60
C LEU A 9 -9.36 0.12 -3.07
N ARG A 10 -9.16 1.33 -3.62
CA ARG A 10 -8.12 2.26 -3.17
C ARG A 10 -8.30 2.67 -1.72
N ILE A 11 -9.51 3.04 -1.31
CA ILE A 11 -9.79 3.45 0.07
C ILE A 11 -9.61 2.27 1.03
N ALA A 12 -10.07 1.07 0.68
CA ALA A 12 -9.88 -0.12 1.51
C ALA A 12 -8.39 -0.40 1.76
N LEU A 13 -7.56 -0.39 0.71
CA LEU A 13 -6.11 -0.58 0.84
C LEU A 13 -5.47 0.57 1.61
N ALA A 14 -5.82 1.82 1.29
CA ALA A 14 -5.27 2.99 1.96
C ALA A 14 -5.52 2.96 3.48
N VAL A 15 -6.72 2.60 3.92
CA VAL A 15 -7.04 2.50 5.35
C VAL A 15 -6.17 1.45 6.04
N VAL A 16 -6.03 0.25 5.46
CA VAL A 16 -5.24 -0.83 6.05
C VAL A 16 -3.77 -0.44 6.18
N PHE A 17 -3.15 0.01 5.10
CA PHE A 17 -1.73 0.39 5.11
C PHE A 17 -1.47 1.62 5.97
N PHE A 18 -2.39 2.60 5.98
CA PHE A 18 -2.27 3.77 6.86
C PHE A 18 -2.38 3.37 8.33
N ALA A 19 -3.25 2.41 8.67
CA ALA A 19 -3.36 1.90 10.03
C ALA A 19 -2.05 1.25 10.49
N HIS A 20 -1.45 0.39 9.66
CA HIS A 20 -0.17 -0.26 9.97
C HIS A 20 0.99 0.74 10.09
N GLY A 21 1.18 1.61 9.09
CA GLY A 21 2.26 2.58 9.09
C GLY A 21 2.07 3.65 10.17
N GLY A 22 0.83 4.10 10.39
CA GLY A 22 0.48 5.09 11.41
C GLY A 22 0.62 4.56 12.84
N ASN A 23 0.39 3.26 13.06
CA ASN A 23 0.67 2.60 14.32
C ASN A 23 2.17 2.64 14.65
N LYS A 24 3.03 2.37 13.66
CA LYS A 24 4.49 2.38 13.79
C LYS A 24 5.08 3.78 13.95
N LEU A 25 4.63 4.75 13.14
CA LEU A 25 5.22 6.10 13.10
C LEU A 25 4.60 7.06 14.12
N PHE A 26 3.27 7.05 14.25
CA PHE A 26 2.55 8.09 14.99
C PHE A 26 1.83 7.58 16.24
N GLY A 27 1.85 6.26 16.49
CA GLY A 27 1.16 5.65 17.63
C GLY A 27 -0.37 5.65 17.47
N LEU A 28 -0.85 5.75 16.23
CA LEU A 28 -2.30 5.67 15.97
C LEU A 28 -2.83 4.29 16.36
N PHE A 29 -4.11 4.25 16.70
CA PHE A 29 -4.84 3.01 17.04
C PHE A 29 -4.23 2.26 18.25
N GLY A 30 -3.68 3.02 19.22
CA GLY A 30 -3.05 2.44 20.42
C GLY A 30 -1.65 1.86 20.17
N GLY A 31 -1.04 2.21 19.04
CA GLY A 31 0.31 1.79 18.70
C GLY A 31 1.39 2.51 19.52
N PRO A 32 2.62 1.98 19.50
CA PRO A 32 3.74 2.60 20.20
C PRO A 32 4.17 3.94 19.58
N GLY A 33 4.09 4.10 18.25
CA GLY A 33 4.64 5.28 17.57
C GLY A 33 6.14 5.46 17.80
N ILE A 34 6.78 6.45 17.16
CA ILE A 34 8.24 6.61 17.29
C ILE A 34 8.65 6.85 18.75
N GLY A 35 7.90 7.69 19.48
CA GLY A 35 8.24 8.12 20.84
C GLY A 35 8.27 7.00 21.87
N SER A 36 7.42 5.96 21.74
CA SER A 36 7.45 4.79 22.63
C SER A 36 8.04 3.54 21.98
N GLY A 37 8.81 3.71 20.90
CA GLY A 37 9.64 2.66 20.33
C GLY A 37 9.01 1.83 19.21
N GLY A 38 8.07 2.36 18.44
CA GLY A 38 7.39 1.67 17.35
C GLY A 38 8.32 1.24 16.22
N LEU A 39 9.23 2.12 15.79
CA LEU A 39 10.30 1.74 14.85
C LEU A 39 11.28 0.73 15.44
N THR A 40 11.58 0.83 16.74
CA THR A 40 12.43 -0.14 17.45
C THR A 40 11.77 -1.51 17.48
N SER A 41 10.48 -1.58 17.83
CA SER A 41 9.69 -2.82 17.85
C SER A 41 9.60 -3.44 16.45
N ALA A 42 9.38 -2.63 15.41
CA ALA A 42 9.39 -3.09 14.03
C ALA A 42 10.78 -3.61 13.61
N SER A 43 11.85 -2.92 14.02
CA SER A 43 13.24 -3.35 13.77
C SER A 43 13.59 -4.67 14.48
N GLU A 44 13.17 -4.83 15.72
CA GLU A 44 13.33 -6.08 16.46
C GLU A 44 12.60 -7.23 15.76
N TYR A 45 11.35 -6.99 15.35
CA TYR A 45 10.59 -7.96 14.57
C TYR A 45 11.29 -8.32 13.26
N PHE A 46 11.77 -7.33 12.49
CA PHE A 46 12.50 -7.57 11.24
C PHE A 46 13.80 -8.34 11.46
N THR A 47 14.46 -8.13 12.60
CA THR A 47 15.64 -8.91 13.00
C THR A 47 15.27 -10.39 13.19
N THR A 48 14.12 -10.71 13.80
CA THR A 48 13.65 -12.10 13.92
C THR A 48 13.37 -12.78 12.58
N LEU A 49 13.06 -11.97 11.54
CA LEU A 49 12.84 -12.44 10.17
C LEU A 49 14.15 -12.53 9.34
N GLY A 50 15.30 -12.16 9.92
CA GLY A 50 16.58 -12.10 9.24
C GLY A 50 16.67 -10.99 8.19
N ILE A 51 15.93 -9.89 8.35
CA ILE A 51 15.97 -8.72 7.48
C ILE A 51 17.00 -7.74 8.05
N HIS A 52 18.10 -7.54 7.32
CA HIS A 52 19.19 -6.64 7.73
C HIS A 52 19.57 -5.65 6.61
N PRO A 53 19.84 -4.38 6.93
CA PRO A 53 19.81 -3.74 8.25
C PRO A 53 18.37 -3.42 8.73
N ALA A 54 17.98 -3.99 9.87
CA ALA A 54 16.58 -4.06 10.31
C ALA A 54 15.95 -2.69 10.55
N PHE A 55 16.65 -1.80 11.26
CA PHE A 55 16.11 -0.47 11.58
C PHE A 55 15.89 0.39 10.33
N LEU A 56 16.79 0.31 9.36
CA LEU A 56 16.64 1.02 8.09
C LEU A 56 15.40 0.52 7.34
N PHE A 57 15.22 -0.81 7.24
CA PHE A 57 14.05 -1.36 6.57
C PHE A 57 12.75 -1.07 7.34
N ALA A 58 12.78 -1.05 8.67
CA ALA A 58 11.63 -0.64 9.48
C ALA A 58 11.20 0.80 9.18
N VAL A 59 12.17 1.72 9.02
CA VAL A 59 11.89 3.10 8.61
C VAL A 59 11.32 3.15 7.20
N ILE A 60 12.00 2.53 6.23
CA ILE A 60 11.58 2.53 4.81
C ILE A 60 10.16 1.98 4.67
N GLU A 61 9.89 0.85 5.29
CA GLU A 61 8.61 0.17 5.17
C GLU A 61 7.50 0.97 5.87
N SER A 62 7.74 1.52 7.06
CA SER A 62 6.74 2.35 7.76
C SER A 62 6.40 3.63 6.98
N VAL A 63 7.41 4.28 6.38
CA VAL A 63 7.21 5.45 5.53
C VAL A 63 6.48 5.07 4.25
N LEU A 64 6.84 3.94 3.64
CA LEU A 64 6.19 3.43 2.43
C LEU A 64 4.71 3.14 2.68
N GLU A 65 4.34 2.55 3.81
CA GLU A 65 2.94 2.29 4.17
C GLU A 65 2.12 3.57 4.31
N VAL A 66 2.64 4.57 5.03
CA VAL A 66 1.92 5.85 5.21
C VAL A 66 1.88 6.66 3.92
N ALA A 67 3.03 6.88 3.27
CA ALA A 67 3.09 7.68 2.05
C ALA A 67 2.34 6.97 0.91
N GLY A 68 2.55 5.66 0.75
CA GLY A 68 1.89 4.85 -0.26
C GLY A 68 0.38 4.79 -0.08
N SER A 69 -0.13 4.66 1.16
CA SER A 69 -1.57 4.68 1.42
C SER A 69 -2.21 6.03 1.09
N ILE A 70 -1.56 7.15 1.42
CA ILE A 70 -2.04 8.50 1.05
C ILE A 70 -2.09 8.65 -0.48
N LEU A 71 -1.01 8.27 -1.17
CA LEU A 71 -0.92 8.32 -2.63
C LEU A 71 -2.02 7.46 -3.29
N ILE A 72 -2.22 6.23 -2.83
CA ILE A 72 -3.27 5.33 -3.32
C ILE A 72 -4.66 5.89 -3.02
N GLY A 73 -4.90 6.40 -1.81
CA GLY A 73 -6.20 6.96 -1.40
C GLY A 73 -6.63 8.14 -2.28
N LEU A 74 -5.72 9.08 -2.52
CA LEU A 74 -5.92 10.19 -3.46
C LEU A 74 -5.97 9.70 -4.93
N GLY A 75 -5.36 8.56 -5.19
CA GLY A 75 -5.12 8.00 -6.52
C GLY A 75 -4.21 8.91 -7.35
N PHE A 76 -3.11 9.34 -6.71
CA PHE A 76 -1.99 10.05 -7.31
C PHE A 76 -0.79 9.11 -7.35
N LEU A 77 -0.14 8.96 -8.51
CA LEU A 77 0.91 7.96 -8.73
C LEU A 77 0.47 6.54 -8.36
N THR A 78 -0.82 6.24 -8.57
CA THR A 78 -1.47 5.01 -8.07
C THR A 78 -0.70 3.76 -8.46
N ARG A 79 -0.23 3.69 -9.71
CA ARG A 79 0.46 2.52 -10.24
C ARG A 79 1.77 2.25 -9.51
N TRP A 80 2.55 3.30 -9.30
CA TRP A 80 3.87 3.20 -8.66
C TRP A 80 3.75 2.96 -7.16
N ALA A 81 2.85 3.68 -6.48
CA ALA A 81 2.57 3.45 -5.06
C ALA A 81 2.08 2.02 -4.81
N SER A 82 1.17 1.51 -5.65
CA SER A 82 0.65 0.15 -5.53
C SER A 82 1.72 -0.90 -5.82
N ALA A 83 2.57 -0.70 -6.83
CA ALA A 83 3.67 -1.61 -7.13
C ALA A 83 4.68 -1.70 -5.98
N ALA A 84 5.05 -0.55 -5.38
CA ALA A 84 5.98 -0.52 -4.26
C ALA A 84 5.40 -1.25 -3.02
N LEU A 85 4.13 -1.01 -2.69
CA LEU A 85 3.45 -1.73 -1.61
C LEU A 85 3.26 -3.22 -1.90
N ALA A 86 3.03 -3.60 -3.17
CA ALA A 86 2.92 -5.00 -3.55
C ALA A 86 4.25 -5.75 -3.35
N ILE A 87 5.38 -5.10 -3.66
CA ILE A 87 6.71 -5.64 -3.37
C ILE A 87 6.90 -5.82 -1.86
N SER A 88 6.51 -4.83 -1.05
CA SER A 88 6.55 -4.93 0.42
C SER A 88 5.75 -6.14 0.91
N MET A 89 4.52 -6.32 0.40
CA MET A 89 3.69 -7.49 0.73
C MET A 89 4.31 -8.80 0.24
N GLY A 90 4.98 -8.83 -0.90
CA GLY A 90 5.74 -10.01 -1.35
C GLY A 90 6.83 -10.41 -0.35
N VAL A 91 7.57 -9.45 0.19
CA VAL A 91 8.58 -9.68 1.24
C VAL A 91 7.92 -10.15 2.52
N ALA A 92 6.82 -9.52 2.95
CA ALA A 92 6.06 -9.94 4.12
C ALA A 92 5.52 -11.36 3.99
N ILE A 93 4.96 -11.72 2.82
CA ILE A 93 4.52 -13.09 2.54
C ILE A 93 5.69 -14.05 2.70
N TRP A 94 6.80 -13.82 2.02
CA TRP A 94 7.93 -14.74 2.03
C TRP A 94 8.54 -14.91 3.43
N LYS A 95 8.77 -13.81 4.14
CA LYS A 95 9.51 -13.80 5.40
C LYS A 95 8.62 -14.05 6.62
N ALA A 96 7.47 -13.42 6.70
CA ALA A 96 6.64 -13.40 7.90
C ALA A 96 5.51 -14.44 7.90
N HIS A 97 4.95 -14.79 6.73
CA HIS A 97 3.71 -15.56 6.66
C HIS A 97 3.84 -16.96 6.05
N LEU A 98 4.66 -17.11 5.02
CA LEU A 98 4.84 -18.39 4.31
C LEU A 98 5.27 -19.54 5.24
N PRO A 99 6.15 -19.34 6.25
CA PRO A 99 6.49 -20.40 7.20
C PRO A 99 5.30 -20.94 8.01
N TRP A 100 4.22 -20.17 8.13
CA TRP A 100 3.02 -20.56 8.90
C TRP A 100 1.92 -21.20 8.03
N GLY A 101 2.16 -21.33 6.73
CA GLY A 101 1.21 -21.88 5.76
C GLY A 101 0.19 -20.87 5.25
N PHE A 102 -0.92 -21.35 4.70
CA PHE A 102 -1.91 -20.50 4.05
C PHE A 102 -2.81 -19.75 5.05
N PHE A 103 -3.51 -20.47 5.94
CA PHE A 103 -4.59 -19.89 6.75
C PHE A 103 -4.11 -18.97 7.87
N LEU A 104 -4.90 -17.92 8.14
CA LEU A 104 -4.74 -17.15 9.37
C LEU A 104 -4.89 -18.03 10.61
N ASN A 105 -4.13 -17.71 11.65
CA ASN A 105 -4.30 -18.27 12.98
C ASN A 105 -5.55 -17.67 13.67
N TRP A 106 -6.75 -18.02 13.20
CA TRP A 106 -8.03 -17.52 13.71
C TRP A 106 -8.27 -17.86 15.19
N THR A 107 -7.70 -18.95 15.67
CA THR A 107 -7.84 -19.40 17.06
C THR A 107 -6.89 -18.70 18.03
N GLY A 108 -5.95 -17.90 17.52
CA GLY A 108 -4.91 -17.26 18.34
C GLY A 108 -4.02 -18.29 19.06
N ALA A 109 -3.78 -19.45 18.44
CA ALA A 109 -2.97 -20.51 19.04
C ALA A 109 -1.58 -19.98 19.40
N ALA A 110 -1.17 -20.17 20.66
CA ALA A 110 0.13 -19.73 21.16
C ALA A 110 1.28 -20.40 20.37
N GLY A 111 2.35 -19.64 20.11
CA GLY A 111 3.50 -20.13 19.36
C GLY A 111 3.28 -20.30 17.85
N ARG A 112 2.12 -19.87 17.31
CA ARG A 112 1.80 -19.93 15.89
C ARG A 112 1.56 -18.53 15.31
N GLY A 113 2.31 -18.17 14.27
CA GLY A 113 2.07 -16.94 13.50
C GLY A 113 0.87 -17.05 12.55
N HIS A 114 0.48 -15.91 11.95
CA HIS A 114 -0.57 -15.88 10.93
C HIS A 114 -0.03 -16.35 9.58
N GLY A 115 -0.76 -17.23 8.90
CA GLY A 115 -0.46 -17.62 7.52
C GLY A 115 -0.68 -16.49 6.51
N MET A 116 -0.40 -16.79 5.24
CA MET A 116 -0.31 -15.79 4.16
C MET A 116 -1.65 -15.35 3.53
N GLU A 117 -2.78 -15.95 3.90
CA GLU A 117 -4.10 -15.70 3.30
C GLU A 117 -4.42 -14.21 3.15
N TYR A 118 -4.35 -13.43 4.25
CA TYR A 118 -4.65 -12.00 4.21
C TYR A 118 -3.60 -11.19 3.43
N ALA A 119 -2.31 -11.46 3.66
CA ALA A 119 -1.22 -10.78 2.98
C ALA A 119 -1.26 -11.01 1.45
N LEU A 120 -1.64 -12.21 1.01
CA LEU A 120 -1.82 -12.54 -0.40
C LEU A 120 -2.97 -11.74 -1.02
N VAL A 121 -4.10 -11.62 -0.33
CA VAL A 121 -5.24 -10.82 -0.80
C VAL A 121 -4.84 -9.35 -0.98
N LEU A 122 -4.16 -8.77 0.01
CA LEU A 122 -3.66 -7.39 -0.09
C LEU A 122 -2.66 -7.22 -1.24
N CYS A 123 -1.72 -8.16 -1.38
CA CYS A 123 -0.73 -8.15 -2.44
C CYS A 123 -1.38 -8.17 -3.83
N LEU A 124 -2.32 -9.09 -4.07
CA LEU A 124 -3.00 -9.20 -5.35
C LEU A 124 -3.93 -8.01 -5.64
N ALA A 125 -4.55 -7.43 -4.61
CA ALA A 125 -5.33 -6.21 -4.74
C ALA A 125 -4.45 -5.01 -5.14
N LEU A 126 -3.24 -4.90 -4.58
CA LEU A 126 -2.26 -3.90 -5.00
C LEU A 126 -1.74 -4.14 -6.42
N VAL A 127 -1.47 -5.39 -6.80
CA VAL A 127 -1.10 -5.75 -8.17
C VAL A 127 -2.20 -5.36 -9.14
N ALA A 128 -3.47 -5.62 -8.81
CA ALA A 128 -4.60 -5.19 -9.60
C ALA A 128 -4.58 -3.67 -9.82
N LEU A 129 -4.41 -2.86 -8.76
CA LEU A 129 -4.28 -1.41 -8.89
C LEU A 129 -3.05 -0.96 -9.67
N ALA A 130 -1.91 -1.65 -9.54
CA ALA A 130 -0.71 -1.35 -10.31
C ALA A 130 -0.95 -1.53 -11.83
N LEU A 131 -1.74 -2.54 -12.20
CA LEU A 131 -2.09 -2.84 -13.58
C LEU A 131 -3.22 -1.95 -14.12
N THR A 132 -4.24 -1.65 -13.32
CA THR A 132 -5.40 -0.86 -13.77
C THR A 132 -5.22 0.65 -13.63
N GLY A 133 -4.36 1.10 -12.71
CA GLY A 133 -4.26 2.51 -12.30
C GLY A 133 -5.40 2.97 -11.38
N GLY A 134 -5.48 4.29 -11.14
CA GLY A 134 -6.41 4.89 -10.17
C GLY A 134 -7.87 5.04 -10.63
N GLY A 135 -8.13 4.87 -11.93
CA GLY A 135 -9.45 5.05 -12.53
C GLY A 135 -9.90 6.53 -12.62
N ASP A 136 -11.14 6.75 -13.05
CA ASP A 136 -11.62 8.12 -13.34
C ASP A 136 -11.80 9.00 -12.10
N LEU A 137 -12.10 8.40 -10.94
CA LEU A 137 -12.30 9.09 -9.66
C LEU A 137 -10.98 9.27 -8.90
N SER A 138 -9.89 9.56 -9.60
CA SER A 138 -8.56 9.77 -9.01
C SER A 138 -7.89 11.03 -9.55
N VAL A 139 -6.86 11.50 -8.84
CA VAL A 139 -6.01 12.60 -9.33
C VAL A 139 -5.34 12.24 -10.66
N ASP A 140 -4.84 11.00 -10.80
CA ASP A 140 -4.27 10.49 -12.05
C ASP A 140 -5.28 10.60 -13.21
N GLY A 141 -6.53 10.18 -12.98
CA GLY A 141 -7.60 10.26 -13.99
C GLY A 141 -8.03 11.70 -14.30
N MET A 142 -8.04 12.58 -13.30
CA MET A 142 -8.29 14.02 -13.52
C MET A 142 -7.22 14.65 -14.41
N ASN A 143 -5.94 14.33 -14.17
CA ASN A 143 -4.83 14.86 -14.96
C ASN A 143 -4.88 14.39 -16.42
N GLN A 144 -5.20 13.11 -16.64
CA GLN A 144 -5.37 12.55 -17.99
C GLN A 144 -6.48 13.27 -18.76
N ARG A 145 -7.66 13.45 -18.14
CA ARG A 145 -8.77 14.16 -18.77
C ARG A 145 -8.45 15.60 -19.13
N SER A 146 -7.70 16.30 -18.27
CA SER A 146 -7.26 17.67 -18.55
C SER A 146 -6.31 17.70 -19.76
N ALA A 147 -5.33 16.78 -19.81
CA ALA A 147 -4.40 16.68 -20.93
C ALA A 147 -5.12 16.38 -22.26
N ASP A 148 -6.12 15.50 -22.25
CA ASP A 148 -6.92 15.15 -23.43
C ASP A 148 -7.75 16.34 -23.93
N ARG A 149 -8.35 17.12 -23.02
CA ARG A 149 -9.10 18.33 -23.33
C ARG A 149 -8.21 19.39 -23.98
N ASP A 150 -7.01 19.59 -23.44
CA ASP A 150 -6.04 20.55 -23.99
C ASP A 150 -5.54 20.11 -25.38
N ALA A 151 -5.29 18.81 -25.58
CA ALA A 151 -4.92 18.26 -26.88
C ALA A 151 -6.02 18.45 -27.93
N ALA A 152 -7.27 18.17 -27.58
CA ALA A 152 -8.42 18.39 -28.45
C ALA A 152 -8.62 19.88 -28.80
N GLY A 153 -8.41 20.79 -27.84
CA GLY A 153 -8.44 22.23 -28.06
C GLY A 153 -7.40 22.69 -29.09
N ARG A 154 -6.14 22.24 -28.94
CA ARG A 154 -5.05 22.54 -29.89
C ARG A 154 -5.34 22.03 -31.30
N ALA A 155 -5.93 20.84 -31.42
CA ALA A 155 -6.29 20.26 -32.73
C ALA A 155 -7.36 21.10 -33.45
N ARG A 156 -8.38 21.60 -32.73
CA ARG A 156 -9.43 22.46 -33.30
C ARG A 156 -8.91 23.80 -33.81
N LEU A 157 -7.89 24.37 -33.17
CA LEU A 157 -7.28 25.62 -33.60
C LEU A 157 -6.44 25.42 -34.87
N ARG A 158 -5.73 24.29 -34.99
CA ARG A 158 -4.94 23.95 -36.17
C ARG A 158 -5.77 23.67 -37.43
N GLY A 159 -6.98 23.13 -37.29
CA GLY A 159 -7.87 22.86 -38.44
C GLY A 159 -8.60 24.08 -39.00
N LYS A 160 -8.39 25.27 -38.41
CA LYS A 160 -8.99 26.55 -38.86
C LYS A 160 -8.00 27.45 -39.60
N VAL A 161 -6.75 27.02 -39.76
CA VAL A 161 -5.68 27.68 -40.51
C VAL A 161 -5.43 26.90 -41.79
#